data_AF-A0A930UJ00-F1
#
_entry.id   AF-A0A930UJ00-F1
#
_cell.length_a   1.000
_cell.length_b   1.000
_cell.length_c   1.000
_cell.angle_alpha   90.00
_cell.angle_beta   90.00
_cell.angle_gamma   90.00
#
_symmetry.space_group_name_H-M   'P 1'
#
loop_
_entity.id
_entity.type
_entity.pdbx_description
1 polymer ?
#
loop_
_entity_poly.entity_id
_entity_poly.type
_entity_poly.pdbx_seq_one_letter_code
_entity_poly.pdbx_strand_id
1 'polypeptide(L)'
;MKKVDDILKNPEIRGLRREADRHAEIGEALRAALPAWLDSGGLSFELADGGVLYLAAPTRAKQTQLKQLLPALGRVLRGAGVRRLRLGRPPAA
;
A
#
# COMPACT_ATOMS: atom_id res chain seq x y z
N MET A 1 5.19 37.03 2.45
CA MET A 1 5.12 35.58 2.19
C MET A 1 4.37 34.91 3.35
N LYS A 2 3.05 34.69 3.25
CA LYS A 2 2.19 34.17 4.35
C LYS A 2 1.19 33.09 3.89
N LYS A 3 1.43 32.45 2.73
CA LYS A 3 0.45 31.53 2.13
C LYS A 3 0.73 30.04 2.36
N VAL A 4 1.95 29.64 2.69
CA VAL A 4 2.30 28.21 2.82
C VAL A 4 1.85 27.62 4.15
N ASP A 5 1.94 28.39 5.25
CA ASP A 5 1.61 27.91 6.60
C ASP A 5 0.10 27.65 6.80
N ASP A 6 -0.76 28.45 6.17
CA ASP A 6 -2.22 28.28 6.18
C ASP A 6 -2.67 27.06 5.35
N ILE A 7 -1.99 26.81 4.22
CA ILE A 7 -2.23 25.63 3.38
C ILE A 7 -1.91 24.34 4.17
N LEU A 8 -0.82 24.30 4.93
CA LEU A 8 -0.46 23.13 5.75
C LEU A 8 -1.34 22.93 6.99
N LYS A 9 -2.12 23.95 7.40
CA LYS A 9 -3.11 23.85 8.49
C LYS A 9 -4.48 23.41 8.00
N ASN A 10 -4.73 23.41 6.68
CA ASN A 10 -5.96 22.89 6.12
C ASN A 10 -6.10 21.38 6.48
N PRO A 11 -7.21 20.98 7.12
CA PRO A 11 -7.45 19.59 7.51
C PRO A 11 -7.42 18.61 6.33
N GLU A 12 -7.80 19.03 5.13
CA GLU A 12 -7.73 18.22 3.91
C GLU A 12 -6.27 17.91 3.54
N ILE A 13 -5.38 18.90 3.66
CA ILE A 13 -3.95 18.74 3.35
C ILE A 13 -3.25 17.91 4.42
N ARG A 14 -3.66 18.04 5.69
CA ARG A 14 -3.21 17.13 6.76
C ARG A 14 -3.68 15.69 6.52
N GLY A 15 -4.89 15.51 6.01
CA GLY A 15 -5.43 14.19 5.62
C GLY A 15 -4.58 13.56 4.52
N LEU A 16 -4.41 14.27 3.40
CA LEU A 16 -3.60 13.83 2.26
C LEU A 16 -2.16 13.48 2.66
N ARG A 17 -1.54 14.27 3.55
CA ARG A 17 -0.19 13.99 4.04
C ARG A 17 -0.13 12.69 4.83
N ARG A 18 -1.09 12.46 5.74
CA ARG A 18 -1.16 11.19 6.51
C ARG A 18 -1.38 9.98 5.60
N GLU A 19 -2.18 10.12 4.55
CA GLU A 19 -2.37 9.06 3.57
C GLU A 19 -1.09 8.79 2.77
N ALA A 20 -0.36 9.83 2.38
CA ALA A 20 0.93 9.70 1.70
C ALA A 20 1.99 9.03 2.61
N ASP A 21 2.09 9.44 3.87
CA ASP A 21 2.99 8.81 4.86
C ASP A 21 2.66 7.32 5.02
N ARG A 22 1.36 6.99 5.16
CA ARG A 22 0.91 5.60 5.26
C ARG A 22 1.20 4.77 4.01
N HIS A 23 1.04 5.37 2.84
CA HIS A 23 1.37 4.74 1.56
C HIS A 23 2.87 4.46 1.45
N ALA A 24 3.71 5.37 1.94
CA ALA A 24 5.16 5.17 2.01
C ALA A 24 5.54 4.04 2.99
N GLU A 25 4.95 3.99 4.19
CA GLU A 25 5.17 2.92 5.17
C GLU A 25 4.79 1.54 4.61
N ILE A 26 3.66 1.45 3.91
CA ILE A 26 3.23 0.20 3.25
C ILE A 26 4.21 -0.18 2.14
N GLY A 27 4.63 0.77 1.32
CA GLY A 27 5.60 0.55 0.25
C GLY A 27 6.95 0.04 0.78
N GLU A 28 7.45 0.63 1.86
CA GLU A 28 8.70 0.21 2.50
C GLU A 28 8.57 -1.19 3.13
N ALA A 29 7.48 -1.46 3.85
CA ALA A 29 7.22 -2.76 4.45
C ALA A 29 7.07 -3.87 3.38
N LEU A 30 6.43 -3.55 2.24
CA LEU A 30 6.38 -4.44 1.09
C LEU A 30 7.77 -4.69 0.53
N ARG A 31 8.59 -3.66 0.33
CA ARG A 31 9.95 -3.80 -0.20
C ARG A 31 10.86 -4.63 0.72
N ALA A 32 10.70 -4.52 2.03
CA ALA A 32 11.44 -5.32 3.01
C ALA A 32 10.98 -6.78 3.06
N ALA A 33 9.68 -7.05 2.84
CA ALA A 33 9.11 -8.39 2.95
C ALA A 33 9.05 -9.15 1.62
N LEU A 34 9.05 -8.45 0.49
CA LEU A 34 8.98 -9.05 -0.83
C LEU A 34 10.37 -9.43 -1.34
N PRO A 35 10.51 -10.60 -1.97
CA PRO A 35 11.74 -10.93 -2.68
C PRO A 35 12.06 -9.90 -3.76
N ALA A 36 13.34 -9.58 -3.95
CA ALA A 36 13.80 -8.62 -4.96
C ALA A 36 13.28 -8.92 -6.39
N TRP A 37 13.04 -10.19 -6.73
CA TRP A 37 12.51 -10.60 -8.03
C TRP A 37 11.01 -10.24 -8.21
N LEU A 38 10.26 -10.06 -7.12
CA LEU A 38 8.88 -9.59 -7.15
C LEU A 38 8.80 -8.06 -7.24
N ASP A 39 9.72 -7.36 -6.57
CA ASP A 39 9.88 -5.89 -6.59
C ASP A 39 10.29 -5.38 -7.98
N SER A 40 11.11 -6.13 -8.70
CA SER A 40 11.72 -5.72 -9.97
C SER A 40 10.78 -5.64 -11.18
N GLY A 41 9.45 -5.70 -11.02
CA GLY A 41 8.57 -5.55 -12.19
C GLY A 41 7.11 -5.33 -11.88
N GLY A 42 6.75 -4.09 -11.56
CA GLY A 42 5.41 -3.54 -11.75
C GLY A 42 4.36 -4.05 -10.77
N LEU A 43 4.75 -4.43 -9.55
CA LEU A 43 3.77 -4.70 -8.50
C LEU A 43 3.10 -3.39 -8.12
N SER A 44 1.78 -3.33 -8.20
CA SER A 44 1.00 -2.18 -7.79
C SER A 44 0.22 -2.54 -6.54
N PHE A 45 0.04 -1.56 -5.65
CA PHE A 45 -0.80 -1.73 -4.48
C PHE A 45 -1.74 -0.55 -4.33
N GLU A 46 -2.89 -0.81 -3.73
CA GLU A 46 -3.89 0.21 -3.43
C GLU A 46 -4.50 -0.08 -2.06
N LEU A 47 -4.46 0.92 -1.17
CA LEU A 47 -5.09 0.84 0.13
C LEU A 47 -6.51 1.38 0.03
N ALA A 48 -7.50 0.49 0.08
CA ALA A 48 -8.90 0.88 0.15
C ALA A 48 -9.32 1.18 1.59
N ASP A 49 -10.45 1.87 1.70
CA ASP A 49 -11.12 2.16 2.96
C ASP A 49 -11.32 0.91 3.83
N GLY A 50 -11.27 1.12 5.14
CA GLY A 50 -11.31 0.04 6.13
C GLY A 50 -10.02 -0.75 6.27
N GLY A 51 -8.92 -0.31 5.63
CA GLY A 51 -7.59 -0.91 5.77
C GLY A 51 -7.42 -2.19 4.94
N VAL A 52 -8.07 -2.27 3.78
CA VAL A 52 -7.93 -3.39 2.85
C VAL A 52 -6.87 -3.03 1.81
N LEU A 53 -5.74 -3.73 1.81
CA LEU A 53 -4.70 -3.55 0.80
C LEU A 53 -4.91 -4.53 -0.36
N TYR A 54 -5.06 -3.98 -1.55
CA TYR A 54 -5.09 -4.71 -2.81
C TYR A 54 -3.69 -4.76 -3.40
N LEU A 55 -3.24 -5.95 -3.78
CA LEU A 55 -1.97 -6.17 -4.45
C LEU A 55 -2.20 -6.74 -5.85
N ALA A 56 -1.63 -6.09 -6.85
CA ALA A 56 -1.70 -6.50 -8.24
C ALA A 56 -0.30 -6.78 -8.78
N ALA A 57 -0.14 -7.94 -9.41
CA ALA A 57 1.08 -8.30 -10.11
C ALA A 57 0.79 -8.36 -11.63
N PRO A 58 1.75 -8.01 -12.50
CA PRO A 58 1.50 -7.89 -13.93
C PRO A 58 1.39 -9.23 -14.66
N THR A 59 1.88 -10.33 -14.05
CA THR A 59 1.82 -11.67 -14.64
C THR A 59 1.16 -12.66 -13.70
N ARG A 60 0.51 -13.68 -14.28
CA ARG A 60 -0.15 -14.74 -13.52
C ARG A 60 0.83 -15.54 -12.66
N ALA A 61 2.07 -15.75 -13.13
CA ALA A 61 3.13 -16.40 -12.36
C ALA A 61 3.45 -15.62 -11.08
N LYS A 62 3.71 -14.31 -11.20
CA LYS A 62 3.95 -13.42 -10.05
C LYS A 62 2.74 -13.36 -9.12
N GLN A 63 1.52 -13.36 -9.66
CA GLN A 63 0.29 -13.37 -8.86
C GLN A 63 0.15 -14.65 -8.03
N THR A 64 0.47 -15.81 -8.59
CA THR A 64 0.47 -17.09 -7.87
C THR A 64 1.49 -17.09 -6.74
N GLN A 65 2.70 -16.60 -6.99
CA GLN A 65 3.74 -16.54 -5.96
C GLN A 65 3.39 -15.51 -4.87
N LEU A 66 2.81 -14.36 -5.25
CA LEU A 66 2.32 -13.38 -4.30
C LEU A 66 1.21 -13.96 -3.42
N LYS A 67 0.33 -14.80 -3.96
CA LYS A 67 -0.70 -15.53 -3.19
C LYS A 67 -0.10 -16.38 -2.08
N GLN A 68 1.04 -17.03 -2.33
CA GLN A 68 1.74 -17.83 -1.33
C GLN A 68 2.34 -16.95 -0.21
N LEU A 69 2.69 -15.71 -0.52
CA LEU A 69 3.28 -14.76 0.43
C LEU A 69 2.26 -13.94 1.23
N LEU A 70 0.97 -13.92 0.83
CA LEU A 70 -0.10 -13.17 1.50
C LEU A 70 -0.14 -13.34 3.02
N PRO A 71 -0.01 -14.55 3.60
CA PRO A 71 -0.07 -14.72 5.05
C PRO A 71 1.10 -14.05 5.78
N ALA A 72 2.29 -14.11 5.19
CA ALA A 72 3.49 -13.47 5.74
C ALA A 72 3.38 -11.94 5.64
N LEU A 73 2.98 -11.45 4.46
CA LEU A 73 2.74 -10.01 4.23
C LEU A 73 1.66 -9.46 5.18
N GLY A 74 0.60 -10.22 5.44
CA GLY A 74 -0.46 -9.79 6.36
C GLY A 74 -0.03 -9.66 7.81
N ARG A 75 1.08 -10.29 8.21
CA ARG A 75 1.68 -10.07 9.53
C ARG A 75 2.54 -8.81 9.54
N VAL A 76 3.37 -8.63 8.51
CA VAL A 76 4.26 -7.47 8.40
C VAL A 76 3.45 -6.17 8.27
N LEU A 77 2.46 -6.15 7.39
CA LEU A 77 1.70 -4.95 7.04
C LEU A 77 0.66 -4.55 8.09
N ARG A 78 0.42 -5.40 9.11
CA ARG A 78 -0.45 -5.04 10.24
C ARG A 78 0.09 -3.83 11.01
N GLY A 79 1.41 -3.70 11.11
CA GLY A 79 2.07 -2.53 11.71
C GLY A 79 1.78 -1.23 10.95
N ALA A 80 1.62 -1.30 9.63
CA ALA A 80 1.28 -0.17 8.77
C ALA A 80 -0.24 0.12 8.70
N GLY A 81 -1.04 -0.56 9.53
CA GLY A 81 -2.49 -0.38 9.57
C GLY A 81 -3.29 -1.14 8.51
N VAL A 82 -2.66 -2.11 7.82
CA VAL A 82 -3.37 -3.03 6.91
C VAL A 82 -4.09 -4.10 7.73
N ARG A 83 -5.42 -4.16 7.60
CA ARG A 83 -6.27 -5.13 8.30
C ARG A 83 -6.52 -6.38 7.46
N ARG A 84 -6.59 -6.23 6.14
CA ARG A 84 -6.87 -7.33 5.21
C ARG A 84 -6.08 -7.15 3.92
N LEU A 85 -5.66 -8.27 3.33
CA LEU A 85 -4.99 -8.32 2.03
C LEU A 85 -5.87 -9.00 0.99
N ARG A 86 -5.87 -8.46 -0.23
CA ARG A 86 -6.53 -9.05 -1.39
C ARG A 86 -5.64 -8.98 -2.62
N LEU A 87 -5.83 -9.92 -3.52
CA LEU A 87 -5.18 -9.90 -4.83
C LEU A 87 -6.13 -9.32 -5.87
N GLY A 88 -5.59 -8.54 -6.78
CA GLY A 88 -6.33 -7.90 -7.86
C GLY A 88 -6.54 -6.41 -7.61
N ARG A 89 -7.54 -5.84 -8.28
CA ARG A 89 -7.94 -4.44 -8.09
C ARG A 89 -9.08 -4.33 -7.09
N PRO A 90 -9.20 -3.20 -6.39
CA PRO A 90 -10.40 -2.91 -5.64
C PRO A 90 -11.63 -2.94 -6.56
N PRO A 91 -12.81 -3.32 -6.03
CA PRO A 91 -14.05 -3.09 -6.75
C PRO A 91 -14.15 -1.58 -7.06
N ALA A 92 -14.52 -1.23 -8.29
CA ALA A 92 -14.76 0.17 -8.63
C ALA A 92 -15.83 0.73 -7.66
N ALA A 93 -15.44 1.77 -6.92
CA ALA A 93 -16.33 2.50 -6.02
C ALA A 93 -17.31 3.37 -6.82
#